data_AF-A0A397V5X2-F1
#
_entry.id   AF-A0A397V5X2-F1
#
_cell.length_a   1.000
_cell.length_b   1.000
_cell.length_c   1.000
_cell.angle_alpha   90.00
_cell.angle_beta   90.00
_cell.angle_gamma   90.00
#
_symmetry.space_group_name_H-M   'P 1'
#
loop_
_entity.id
_entity.type
_entity.pdbx_description
1 polymer ?
#
loop_
_entity_poly.entity_id
_entity_poly.type
_entity_poly.pdbx_seq_one_letter_code
_entity_poly.pdbx_strand_id
1 'polypeptide(L)'
;MQEFMVLPTGACSFTETMKIGSEVYHSLKSVIKSKYTNVGDEDNKEGLELLKEAIKKAGYTDNVKIAMDVATSEFYNDCSYDLDFKNPNSDKSKWFSDPFDQDDWSAWSINLAIFKLEWMVSHQSGETEDTFIADLVVGLHIGQIKTGAPCRSESLAKYNQLLCIEEELGSDVIYAAENFRHAHNL
;
A
#
# COMPACT_ATOMS: atom_id res chain seq x y z
N MET A 1 8.79 -6.66 -7.60
CA MET A 1 7.74 -5.78 -7.04
C MET A 1 8.17 -5.33 -5.66
N GLN A 2 7.81 -4.10 -5.27
CA GLN A 2 8.27 -3.55 -3.99
C GLN A 2 7.27 -3.80 -2.87
N GLU A 3 6.00 -3.43 -3.03
CA GLU A 3 5.04 -3.48 -1.91
C GLU A 3 3.62 -3.90 -2.30
N PHE A 4 3.01 -4.74 -1.47
CA PHE A 4 1.57 -5.02 -1.47
C PHE A 4 0.92 -4.34 -0.27
N MET A 5 -0.18 -3.63 -0.51
CA MET A 5 -0.92 -2.89 0.51
C MET A 5 -2.33 -3.42 0.67
N VAL A 6 -2.81 -3.42 1.91
CA VAL A 6 -4.18 -3.78 2.30
C VAL A 6 -4.94 -2.49 2.56
N LEU A 7 -6.09 -2.32 1.89
CA LEU A 7 -6.93 -1.14 2.01
C LEU A 7 -8.33 -1.56 2.52
N PRO A 8 -8.62 -1.42 3.83
CA PRO A 8 -9.93 -1.74 4.40
C PRO A 8 -11.02 -0.71 4.02
N THR A 9 -11.35 -0.59 2.73
CA THR A 9 -12.30 0.43 2.24
C THR A 9 -13.74 0.20 2.69
N GLY A 10 -14.08 -1.02 3.12
CA GLY A 10 -15.39 -1.36 3.65
C GLY A 10 -15.57 -1.12 5.15
N ALA A 11 -14.60 -0.46 5.81
CA ALA A 11 -14.73 -0.03 7.20
C ALA A 11 -15.58 1.25 7.30
N CYS A 12 -16.29 1.41 8.43
CA CYS A 12 -17.10 2.58 8.73
C CYS A 12 -16.31 3.68 9.46
N SER A 13 -15.13 3.37 9.98
CA SER A 13 -14.26 4.30 10.69
C SER A 13 -12.79 3.97 10.50
N PHE A 14 -11.92 4.91 10.87
CA PHE A 14 -10.49 4.69 10.91
C PHE A 14 -10.10 3.67 12.00
N THR A 15 -10.77 3.71 13.16
CA THR A 15 -10.63 2.68 14.20
C THR A 15 -10.91 1.27 13.66
N GLU A 16 -12.02 1.10 12.93
CA GLU A 16 -12.35 -0.19 12.32
C GLU A 16 -11.33 -0.58 11.25
N THR A 17 -10.85 0.37 10.46
CA THR A 17 -9.77 0.17 9.47
C THR A 17 -8.51 -0.38 10.12
N MET A 18 -8.07 0.20 11.24
CA MET A 18 -6.89 -0.26 11.96
C MET A 18 -7.06 -1.65 12.56
N LYS A 19 -8.27 -1.97 13.05
CA LYS A 19 -8.60 -3.32 13.51
C LYS A 19 -8.48 -4.33 12.36
N ILE A 20 -9.14 -4.09 11.24
CA ILE A 20 -9.12 -4.98 10.07
C ILE A 20 -7.69 -5.16 9.56
N GLY A 21 -6.95 -4.06 9.36
CA GLY A 21 -5.57 -4.10 8.89
C GLY A 21 -4.65 -4.92 9.81
N SER A 22 -4.79 -4.76 11.13
CA SER A 22 -4.00 -5.50 12.12
C SER A 22 -4.34 -6.99 12.16
N GLU A 23 -5.62 -7.34 12.07
CA GLU A 23 -6.08 -8.74 12.04
C GLU A 23 -5.63 -9.46 10.75
N VAL A 24 -5.68 -8.78 9.60
CA VAL A 24 -5.15 -9.28 8.33
C VAL A 24 -3.63 -9.44 8.42
N TYR A 25 -2.91 -8.47 9.00
CA TYR A 25 -1.45 -8.54 9.17
C TYR A 25 -1.01 -9.74 10.02
N HIS A 26 -1.66 -9.96 11.18
CA HIS A 26 -1.36 -11.12 12.02
C HIS A 26 -1.77 -12.44 11.37
N SER A 27 -2.87 -12.45 10.61
CA SER A 27 -3.28 -13.62 9.81
C SER A 27 -2.23 -13.95 8.75
N LEU A 28 -1.71 -12.95 8.04
CA LEU A 28 -0.66 -13.09 7.04
C LEU A 28 0.62 -13.65 7.66
N LYS A 29 1.05 -13.11 8.80
CA LYS A 29 2.20 -13.63 9.55
C LYS A 29 2.04 -15.11 9.90
N SER A 30 0.82 -15.54 10.28
CA SER A 30 0.52 -16.95 10.53
C SER A 30 0.59 -17.80 9.26
N VAL A 31 0.03 -17.33 8.14
CA VAL A 31 0.01 -18.06 6.85
C VAL A 31 1.45 -18.23 6.32
N ILE A 32 2.23 -17.15 6.32
CA ILE A 32 3.64 -17.18 5.90
C ILE A 32 4.42 -18.17 6.76
N LYS A 33 4.30 -18.10 8.09
CA LYS A 33 5.01 -19.01 9.00
C LYS A 33 4.63 -20.48 8.81
N SER A 34 3.39 -20.77 8.42
CA SER A 34 2.98 -22.14 8.12
C SER A 34 3.53 -22.66 6.80
N LYS A 35 3.79 -21.78 5.84
CA LYS A 35 4.19 -22.15 4.48
C LYS A 35 5.71 -22.09 4.27
N TYR A 36 6.40 -21.16 4.92
CA TYR A 36 7.85 -20.99 4.83
C TYR A 36 8.49 -21.05 6.20
N THR A 37 9.53 -21.88 6.31
CA THR A 37 10.36 -22.00 7.52
C THR A 37 11.52 -20.99 7.52
N ASN A 38 11.84 -20.35 6.39
CA ASN A 38 12.85 -19.31 6.23
C ASN A 38 12.37 -18.20 5.26
N VAL A 39 12.72 -16.95 5.56
CA VAL A 39 12.44 -15.77 4.73
C VAL A 39 13.47 -15.73 3.59
N GLY A 40 13.07 -15.93 2.33
CA GLY A 40 14.04 -15.82 1.23
C GLY A 40 13.59 -16.21 -0.19
N ASP A 41 12.68 -17.17 -0.35
CA ASP A 41 12.23 -17.61 -1.68
C ASP A 41 10.81 -17.09 -1.94
N GLU A 42 10.68 -15.88 -2.48
CA GLU A 42 9.39 -15.33 -2.89
C GLU A 42 9.34 -15.10 -4.40
N ASP A 43 8.51 -15.88 -5.09
CA ASP A 43 8.02 -15.53 -6.42
C ASP A 43 6.93 -14.45 -6.26
N ASN A 44 7.06 -13.40 -7.03
CA ASN A 44 6.19 -12.23 -7.10
C ASN A 44 4.68 -12.56 -7.19
N LYS A 45 4.30 -13.68 -7.83
CA LYS A 45 2.91 -14.14 -7.92
C LYS A 45 2.38 -14.76 -6.63
N GLU A 46 3.27 -15.25 -5.78
CA GLU A 46 2.93 -15.98 -4.58
C GLU A 46 2.54 -15.04 -3.43
N GLY A 47 3.15 -13.85 -3.35
CA GLY A 47 2.82 -12.83 -2.37
C GLY A 47 1.34 -12.40 -2.40
N LEU A 48 0.76 -12.25 -3.60
CA LEU A 48 -0.65 -11.90 -3.75
C LEU A 48 -1.59 -13.02 -3.26
N GLU A 49 -1.26 -14.27 -3.54
CA GLU A 49 -2.06 -15.42 -3.11
C GLU A 49 -2.01 -15.60 -1.58
N LEU A 50 -0.83 -15.41 -0.98
CA LEU A 50 -0.69 -15.38 0.49
C LEU A 50 -1.54 -14.28 1.12
N LEU A 51 -1.58 -13.10 0.50
CA LEU A 51 -2.37 -11.98 1.00
C LEU A 51 -3.88 -12.26 0.89
N LYS A 52 -4.34 -12.80 -0.24
CA LYS A 52 -5.75 -13.22 -0.40
C LYS A 52 -6.14 -14.28 0.61
N GLU A 53 -5.27 -15.27 0.86
CA GLU A 53 -5.51 -16.30 1.87
C GLU A 53 -5.62 -15.68 3.27
N ALA A 54 -4.74 -14.74 3.61
CA ALA A 54 -4.75 -14.04 4.89
C ALA A 54 -6.03 -13.21 5.08
N ILE A 55 -6.46 -12.46 4.07
CA ILE A 55 -7.72 -11.68 4.09
C ILE A 55 -8.91 -12.60 4.29
N LYS A 56 -8.96 -13.72 3.54
CA LYS A 56 -10.02 -14.72 3.67
C LYS A 56 -10.05 -15.35 5.06
N LYS A 57 -8.88 -15.68 5.62
CA LYS A 57 -8.74 -16.26 6.96
C LYS A 57 -9.16 -15.27 8.05
N ALA A 58 -8.91 -13.97 7.85
CA ALA A 58 -9.36 -12.91 8.75
C ALA A 58 -10.85 -12.58 8.62
N GLY A 59 -11.52 -13.02 7.53
CA GLY A 59 -12.96 -12.83 7.34
C GLY A 59 -13.37 -11.52 6.69
N TYR A 60 -12.44 -10.82 6.00
CA TYR A 60 -12.66 -9.47 5.47
C TYR A 60 -12.62 -9.38 3.94
N THR A 61 -12.96 -10.46 3.23
CA THR A 61 -12.88 -10.54 1.76
C THR A 61 -13.62 -9.41 1.04
N ASP A 62 -14.79 -9.01 1.54
CA ASP A 62 -15.61 -7.97 0.91
C ASP A 62 -15.29 -6.55 1.42
N ASN A 63 -14.53 -6.44 2.52
CA ASN A 63 -14.20 -5.16 3.15
C ASN A 63 -12.82 -4.63 2.77
N VAL A 64 -11.99 -5.45 2.11
CA VAL A 64 -10.58 -5.16 1.85
C VAL A 64 -10.27 -5.17 0.34
N LYS A 65 -9.64 -4.09 -0.12
CA LYS A 65 -9.02 -3.99 -1.44
C LYS A 65 -7.50 -4.15 -1.31
N ILE A 66 -6.85 -4.54 -2.40
CA ILE A 66 -5.38 -4.65 -2.47
C ILE A 66 -4.86 -3.57 -3.42
N ALA A 67 -3.82 -2.85 -3.00
CA ALA A 67 -3.06 -1.95 -3.88
C ALA A 67 -1.62 -2.44 -3.98
N MET A 68 -0.94 -1.98 -5.02
CA MET A 68 0.41 -2.44 -5.36
C MET A 68 1.29 -1.24 -5.71
N ASP A 69 2.48 -1.19 -5.09
CA ASP A 69 3.54 -0.28 -5.47
C ASP A 69 4.60 -1.06 -6.24
N VAL A 70 4.66 -0.79 -7.54
CA VAL A 70 5.49 -1.59 -8.46
C VAL A 70 6.94 -1.11 -8.44
N ALA A 71 7.20 0.17 -8.13
CA ALA A 71 8.54 0.79 -8.16
C ALA A 71 9.37 0.40 -9.40
N THR A 72 8.79 0.59 -10.58
CA THR A 72 9.32 0.16 -11.88
C THR A 72 10.73 0.67 -12.17
N SER A 73 11.10 1.84 -11.63
CA SER A 73 12.44 2.41 -11.79
C SER A 73 13.55 1.56 -11.15
N GLU A 74 13.26 0.73 -10.14
CA GLU A 74 14.29 -0.11 -9.47
C GLU A 74 14.84 -1.22 -10.37
N PHE A 75 14.10 -1.58 -11.41
CA PHE A 75 14.44 -2.68 -12.30
C PHE A 75 14.34 -2.30 -13.79
N TYR A 76 14.37 -0.99 -14.05
CA TYR A 76 14.49 -0.46 -15.39
C TYR A 76 15.96 -0.46 -15.83
N ASN A 77 16.24 -1.05 -17.00
CA ASN A 77 17.57 -1.08 -17.60
C ASN A 77 17.47 -1.13 -19.12
N ASP A 78 18.20 -0.25 -19.82
CA ASP A 78 18.26 -0.20 -21.29
C ASP A 78 16.88 -0.25 -21.99
N CYS A 79 15.95 0.62 -21.60
CA CYS A 79 14.59 0.70 -22.15
C CYS A 79 13.74 -0.58 -21.98
N SER A 80 14.13 -1.45 -21.04
CA SER A 80 13.45 -2.70 -20.72
C SER A 80 13.41 -2.90 -19.20
N TYR A 81 12.55 -3.80 -18.73
CA TYR A 81 12.32 -4.07 -17.31
C TYR A 81 12.73 -5.50 -16.96
N ASP A 82 13.63 -5.63 -16.00
CA ASP A 82 14.15 -6.89 -15.49
C ASP A 82 13.39 -7.31 -14.22
N LEU A 83 12.32 -8.10 -14.36
CA LEU A 83 11.57 -8.59 -13.20
C LEU A 83 12.38 -9.53 -12.29
N ASP A 84 13.57 -9.95 -12.71
CA ASP A 84 14.54 -10.76 -11.96
C ASP A 84 15.81 -9.95 -11.62
N PHE A 85 15.73 -8.61 -11.50
CA PHE A 85 16.89 -7.73 -11.27
C PHE A 85 17.75 -8.06 -10.04
N LYS A 86 17.20 -8.82 -9.07
CA LYS A 86 17.93 -9.29 -7.88
C LYS A 86 18.86 -10.47 -8.20
N ASN A 87 18.72 -11.10 -9.37
CA ASN A 87 19.56 -12.17 -9.85
C ASN A 87 20.71 -11.61 -10.71
N PRO A 88 21.99 -11.80 -10.31
CA PRO A 88 23.13 -11.33 -11.10
C PRO A 88 23.23 -11.94 -12.52
N ASN A 89 22.53 -13.04 -12.77
CA ASN A 89 22.50 -13.76 -14.06
C ASN A 89 21.14 -13.67 -14.75
N SER A 90 20.42 -12.55 -14.60
CA SER A 90 19.10 -12.38 -15.20
C SER A 90 19.13 -12.57 -16.73
N ASP A 91 18.08 -13.19 -17.25
CA ASP A 91 17.95 -13.52 -18.67
C ASP A 91 17.34 -12.35 -19.44
N LYS A 92 18.17 -11.63 -20.20
CA LYS A 92 17.76 -10.48 -21.02
C LYS A 92 16.64 -10.79 -22.01
N SER A 93 16.45 -12.05 -22.42
CA SER A 93 15.36 -12.43 -23.34
C SER A 93 13.98 -12.40 -22.68
N LYS A 94 13.93 -12.39 -21.34
CA LYS A 94 12.70 -12.33 -20.54
C LYS A 94 12.38 -10.92 -20.07
N TRP A 95 13.23 -9.95 -20.40
CA TRP A 95 13.00 -8.56 -20.06
C TRP A 95 11.80 -8.04 -20.85
N PHE A 96 10.95 -7.30 -20.17
CA PHE A 96 9.75 -6.75 -20.78
C PHE A 96 10.04 -5.33 -21.27
N SER A 97 9.63 -5.01 -22.50
CA SER A 97 9.76 -3.66 -23.06
C SER A 97 8.39 -3.00 -23.10
N ASP A 98 7.93 -2.40 -21.99
CA ASP A 98 6.80 -1.45 -21.94
C ASP A 98 6.65 -0.81 -20.53
N PRO A 99 6.17 0.44 -20.37
CA PRO A 99 7.02 1.48 -19.76
C PRO A 99 6.36 2.28 -18.63
N PHE A 100 7.04 2.39 -17.48
CA PHE A 100 6.69 3.32 -16.39
C PHE A 100 7.93 3.79 -15.62
N ASP A 101 9.05 4.04 -16.30
CA ASP A 101 10.23 4.61 -15.65
C ASP A 101 9.96 6.08 -15.28
N GLN A 102 10.63 6.56 -14.23
CA GLN A 102 10.48 7.92 -13.69
C GLN A 102 10.67 9.02 -14.75
N ASP A 103 11.46 8.77 -15.80
CA ASP A 103 11.78 9.75 -16.85
C ASP A 103 11.12 9.44 -18.21
N ASP A 104 10.33 8.36 -18.34
CA ASP A 104 9.66 7.99 -19.59
C ASP A 104 8.31 8.71 -19.78
N TRP A 105 8.37 10.04 -19.88
CA TRP A 105 7.19 10.90 -20.02
C TRP A 105 6.31 10.54 -21.22
N SER A 106 6.84 9.88 -22.25
CA SER A 106 6.08 9.45 -23.43
C SER A 106 5.09 8.34 -23.07
N ALA A 107 5.54 7.36 -22.30
CA ALA A 107 4.71 6.29 -21.76
C ALA A 107 3.68 6.79 -20.74
N TRP A 108 4.11 7.70 -19.85
CA TRP A 108 3.20 8.38 -18.93
C TRP A 108 2.13 9.14 -19.69
N SER A 109 2.49 9.89 -20.75
CA SER A 109 1.57 10.75 -21.52
C SER A 109 0.49 9.98 -22.29
N ILE A 110 0.82 8.80 -22.82
CA ILE A 110 -0.16 7.93 -23.52
C ILE A 110 -1.23 7.40 -22.54
N ASN A 111 -0.85 7.18 -21.28
CA ASN A 111 -1.77 6.69 -20.24
C ASN A 111 -2.43 7.82 -19.41
N LEU A 112 -1.79 8.99 -19.30
CA LEU A 112 -2.26 10.14 -18.50
C LEU A 112 -3.60 10.71 -18.99
N ALA A 113 -3.93 10.58 -20.28
CA ALA A 113 -5.23 11.00 -20.80
C ALA A 113 -6.41 10.17 -20.26
N ILE A 114 -6.14 9.03 -19.60
CA ILE A 114 -7.15 8.10 -19.05
C ILE A 114 -7.26 8.22 -17.52
N PHE A 115 -6.26 8.77 -16.83
CA PHE A 115 -6.25 8.83 -15.36
C PHE A 115 -6.54 10.23 -14.81
N LYS A 116 -7.68 10.34 -14.12
CA LYS A 116 -7.96 11.40 -13.15
C LYS A 116 -6.88 11.29 -12.05
N LEU A 117 -6.02 12.28 -11.90
CA LEU A 117 -4.94 12.26 -10.91
C LEU A 117 -5.50 12.38 -9.49
N GLU A 118 -5.08 11.46 -8.62
CA GLU A 118 -5.50 11.37 -7.22
C GLU A 118 -4.26 11.40 -6.32
N TRP A 119 -4.33 12.17 -5.24
CA TRP A 119 -3.18 12.44 -4.36
C TRP A 119 -3.18 11.46 -3.19
N MET A 120 -2.01 10.98 -2.77
CA MET A 120 -1.84 10.14 -1.57
C MET A 120 -0.67 10.67 -0.76
N VAL A 121 -0.88 10.83 0.56
CA VAL A 121 0.22 11.16 1.49
C VAL A 121 1.00 9.88 1.80
N SER A 122 2.32 9.93 1.74
CA SER A 122 3.15 8.76 1.98
C SER A 122 4.33 9.06 2.89
N HIS A 123 4.66 8.09 3.73
CA HIS A 123 5.89 8.05 4.51
C HIS A 123 7.12 7.68 3.68
N GLN A 124 8.32 7.85 4.25
CA GLN A 124 9.56 7.36 3.64
C GLN A 124 10.06 6.07 4.30
N SER A 125 10.99 5.36 3.63
CA SER A 125 11.58 4.13 4.15
C SER A 125 12.43 4.33 5.41
N GLY A 126 12.94 5.55 5.64
CA GLY A 126 13.69 5.97 6.83
C GLY A 126 12.90 6.90 7.75
N GLU A 127 11.72 6.47 8.19
CA GLU A 127 10.83 7.28 9.02
C GLU A 127 11.31 7.49 10.47
N THR A 128 10.70 8.49 11.11
CA THR A 128 10.90 8.82 12.53
C THR A 128 9.60 8.63 13.31
N GLU A 129 9.58 8.97 14.59
CA GLU A 129 8.38 9.00 15.42
C GLU A 129 7.52 10.27 15.23
N ASP A 130 7.96 11.20 14.39
CA ASP A 130 7.19 12.38 13.99
C ASP A 130 5.87 11.97 13.33
N THR A 131 4.78 12.67 13.64
CA THR A 131 3.43 12.33 13.15
C THR A 131 2.87 13.33 12.16
N PHE A 132 3.67 14.28 11.65
CA PHE A 132 3.20 15.40 10.82
C PHE A 132 2.33 14.97 9.64
N ILE A 133 2.67 13.85 8.98
CA ILE A 133 1.89 13.36 7.84
C ILE A 133 0.48 12.87 8.20
N ALA A 134 0.24 12.50 9.46
CA ALA A 134 -1.10 12.16 9.97
C ALA A 134 -2.00 13.40 10.02
N ASP A 135 -1.50 14.49 10.59
CA ASP A 135 -2.22 15.77 10.63
C ASP A 135 -2.37 16.37 9.21
N LEU A 136 -1.33 16.22 8.37
CA LEU A 136 -1.33 16.71 6.99
C LEU A 136 -2.41 16.04 6.13
N VAL A 137 -2.56 14.71 6.21
CA VAL A 137 -3.55 14.00 5.37
C VAL A 137 -4.98 14.40 5.74
N VAL A 138 -5.24 14.65 7.03
CA VAL A 138 -6.52 15.14 7.52
C VAL A 138 -6.72 16.59 7.09
N GLY A 139 -5.76 17.48 7.35
CA GLY A 139 -5.88 18.90 7.00
C GLY A 139 -6.03 19.18 5.51
N LEU A 140 -5.52 18.31 4.64
CA LEU A 140 -5.67 18.41 3.18
C LEU A 140 -6.91 17.68 2.62
N HIS A 141 -7.70 17.00 3.46
CA HIS A 141 -8.86 16.19 3.04
C HIS A 141 -8.53 15.20 1.91
N ILE A 142 -7.36 14.55 1.99
CA ILE A 142 -6.87 13.66 0.93
C ILE A 142 -7.56 12.28 0.97
N GLY A 143 -7.96 11.80 2.15
CA GLY A 143 -8.72 10.56 2.32
C GLY A 143 -7.91 9.25 2.22
N GLN A 144 -6.61 9.32 1.92
CA GLN A 144 -5.73 8.16 1.82
C GLN A 144 -4.29 8.46 2.24
N ILE A 145 -3.72 7.56 3.04
CA ILE A 145 -2.34 7.63 3.56
C ILE A 145 -1.66 6.26 3.47
N LYS A 146 -0.39 6.26 3.06
CA LYS A 146 0.51 5.10 3.07
C LYS A 146 1.61 5.35 4.10
N THR A 147 1.52 4.73 5.28
CA THR A 147 2.48 4.91 6.37
C THR A 147 3.02 3.60 6.96
N GLY A 148 3.15 2.56 6.13
CA GLY A 148 3.80 1.29 6.47
C GLY A 148 2.89 0.25 7.13
N ALA A 149 3.43 -0.90 7.49
CA ALA A 149 2.67 -1.97 8.13
C ALA A 149 2.36 -1.63 9.61
N PRO A 150 1.25 -2.15 10.19
CA PRO A 150 0.89 -1.94 11.59
C PRO A 150 1.77 -2.79 12.54
N CYS A 151 3.08 -2.56 12.52
CA CYS A 151 4.05 -3.39 13.25
C CYS A 151 5.21 -2.60 13.87
N ARG A 152 5.72 -1.57 13.20
CA ARG A 152 6.86 -0.80 13.69
C ARG A 152 6.42 0.55 14.24
N SER A 153 7.09 1.04 15.28
CA SER A 153 6.64 2.20 16.04
C SER A 153 6.58 3.48 15.20
N GLU A 154 7.50 3.66 14.25
CA GLU A 154 7.52 4.80 13.33
C GLU A 154 6.26 4.88 12.44
N SER A 155 5.70 3.72 12.06
CA SER A 155 4.42 3.61 11.36
C SER A 155 3.24 3.77 12.31
N LEU A 156 3.30 3.07 13.46
CA LEU A 156 2.25 3.10 14.47
C LEU A 156 2.05 4.49 15.07
N ALA A 157 3.09 5.32 15.15
CA ALA A 157 2.98 6.70 15.63
C ALA A 157 1.95 7.50 14.81
N LYS A 158 2.00 7.41 13.48
CA LYS A 158 1.04 8.08 12.58
C LYS A 158 -0.35 7.47 12.68
N TYR A 159 -0.45 6.14 12.74
CA TYR A 159 -1.72 5.46 12.91
C TYR A 159 -2.40 5.81 14.24
N ASN A 160 -1.64 5.87 15.32
CA ASN A 160 -2.15 6.26 16.64
C ASN A 160 -2.57 7.73 16.66
N GLN A 161 -1.82 8.62 16.00
CA GLN A 161 -2.22 10.02 15.85
C GLN A 161 -3.56 10.15 15.11
N LEU A 162 -3.76 9.39 14.03
CA LEU A 162 -5.04 9.38 13.31
C LEU A 162 -6.20 8.83 14.16
N LEU A 163 -5.96 7.86 15.03
CA LEU A 163 -6.97 7.40 16.01
C LEU A 163 -7.32 8.52 17.00
N CYS A 164 -6.33 9.26 17.50
CA CYS A 164 -6.57 10.41 18.38
C CYS A 164 -7.34 11.53 17.68
N ILE A 165 -7.02 11.83 16.42
CA ILE A 165 -7.75 12.83 15.62
C ILE A 165 -9.19 12.39 15.38
N GLU A 166 -9.43 11.12 15.06
CA GLU A 166 -10.78 10.58 14.91
C GLU A 166 -11.58 10.70 16.21
N GLU A 167 -10.97 10.39 17.35
CA GLU A 167 -11.61 10.53 18.67
C GLU A 167 -11.92 12.00 19.00
N GLU A 168 -10.99 12.92 18.71
CA GLU A 168 -11.13 14.36 18.97
C GLU A 168 -12.27 14.99 18.15
N LEU A 169 -12.36 14.64 16.87
CA LEU A 169 -13.39 15.17 15.97
C LEU A 169 -14.77 14.51 16.19
N GLY A 170 -14.81 13.30 16.76
CA GLY A 170 -16.05 12.65 17.18
C GLY A 170 -17.09 12.54 16.06
N SER A 171 -18.27 13.13 16.26
CA SER A 171 -19.38 13.09 15.29
C SER A 171 -19.15 13.93 14.03
N ASP A 172 -18.15 14.81 14.03
CA ASP A 172 -17.86 15.69 12.90
C ASP A 172 -16.96 14.98 11.85
N VAL A 173 -16.46 13.78 12.16
CA VAL A 173 -15.66 12.96 11.23
C VAL A 173 -16.54 12.36 10.14
N ILE A 174 -16.11 12.52 8.89
CA ILE A 174 -16.56 11.72 7.77
C ILE A 174 -15.41 10.82 7.33
N TYR A 175 -15.57 9.51 7.54
CA TYR A 175 -14.59 8.54 7.08
C TYR A 175 -14.75 8.29 5.57
N ALA A 176 -13.63 8.38 4.83
CA ALA A 176 -13.68 8.36 3.37
C ALA A 176 -14.09 7.00 2.78
N ALA A 177 -13.77 5.89 3.45
CA ALA A 177 -14.18 4.52 3.06
C ALA A 177 -13.97 4.24 1.55
N GLU A 178 -15.03 3.85 0.82
CA GLU A 178 -14.98 3.59 -0.62
C GLU A 178 -14.72 4.85 -1.46
N ASN A 179 -14.99 6.03 -0.90
CA ASN A 179 -14.77 7.35 -1.51
C ASN A 179 -13.38 7.91 -1.23
N PHE A 180 -12.42 7.10 -0.74
CA PHE A 180 -11.04 7.53 -0.41
C PHE A 180 -10.33 8.33 -1.51
N ARG A 181 -10.68 8.07 -2.77
CA ARG A 181 -10.16 8.79 -3.96
C ARG A 181 -10.70 10.20 -4.15
N HIS A 182 -11.87 10.47 -3.57
CA HIS A 182 -12.66 11.69 -3.77
C HIS A 182 -13.08 12.31 -2.43
N ALA A 183 -12.31 12.08 -1.37
CA ALA A 183 -12.63 12.52 -0.02
C ALA A 183 -12.82 14.03 0.12
N HIS A 184 -12.15 14.83 -0.72
CA HIS A 184 -12.35 16.28 -0.81
C HIS A 184 -13.76 16.71 -1.25
N ASN A 185 -14.61 15.79 -1.73
CA ASN A 185 -16.00 16.06 -2.12
C ASN A 185 -17.03 15.57 -1.08
N LEU A 186 -16.59 15.06 0.06
CA LEU A 186 -17.46 14.57 1.14
C LEU A 186 -17.89 15.69 2.08
#